data_AF-A0A9X8DNY1-F1
#
_entry.id   AF-A0A9X8DNY1-F1
#
_cell.length_a   1.000
_cell.length_b   1.000
_cell.length_c   1.000
_cell.angle_alpha   90.00
_cell.angle_beta   90.00
_cell.angle_gamma   90.00
#
_symmetry.space_group_name_H-M   'P 1'
#
loop_
_entity.id
_entity.type
_entity.pdbx_description
1 polymer ?
#
loop_
_entity_poly.entity_id
_entity_poly.type
_entity_poly.pdbx_seq_one_letter_code
_entity_poly.pdbx_strand_id
1 'polypeptide(L)'
;MKVFGAFAFIAALVVAQTIDNGEKRLIALSDDDQRWLTKSEIDDLIENNIGFADATNGDWDSLQLFGFERAQRPENKTYPAGPVHENLVRAIQANVTPLALEKTLTEFVTKFANRHKLSAEGKASSTWLFNQASALKPVNPNIKYTVRRFEHNWTQASVIARIEPISGQTAN
;
A
#
# COMPACT_ATOMS: atom_id res chain seq x y z
N MET A 1 -26.13 13.37 54.10
CA MET A 1 -26.64 13.76 52.77
C MET A 1 -25.51 13.60 51.77
N LYS A 2 -25.77 12.84 50.70
CA LYS A 2 -24.83 12.53 49.62
C LYS A 2 -24.79 13.70 48.65
N VAL A 3 -23.61 14.19 48.27
CA VAL A 3 -23.42 15.06 47.11
C VAL A 3 -22.36 14.42 46.22
N PHE A 4 -22.84 13.81 45.13
CA PHE A 4 -22.04 13.32 44.02
C PHE A 4 -21.67 14.53 43.15
N GLY A 5 -20.39 14.88 43.10
CA GLY A 5 -19.86 15.83 42.12
C GLY A 5 -19.51 15.10 40.84
N ALA A 6 -20.32 15.29 39.79
CA ALA A 6 -20.03 14.78 38.46
C ALA A 6 -19.02 15.69 37.76
N PHE A 7 -17.81 15.19 37.49
CA PHE A 7 -16.87 15.81 36.57
C PHE A 7 -17.20 15.35 35.15
N ALA A 8 -17.75 16.26 34.35
CA ALA A 8 -17.91 16.06 32.91
C ALA A 8 -16.53 16.25 32.25
N PHE A 9 -15.91 15.15 31.82
CA PHE A 9 -14.80 15.20 30.87
C PHE A 9 -15.38 15.47 29.48
N ILE A 10 -15.25 16.71 29.00
CA ILE A 10 -15.43 17.02 27.59
C ILE A 10 -14.16 16.55 26.89
N ALA A 11 -14.23 15.37 26.25
CA ALA A 11 -13.21 14.93 25.31
C ALA A 11 -13.31 15.82 24.07
N ALA A 12 -12.43 16.82 23.97
CA ALA A 12 -12.27 17.57 22.74
C ALA A 12 -11.76 16.61 21.67
N LEU A 13 -12.60 16.32 20.68
CA LEU A 13 -12.21 15.62 19.47
C LEU A 13 -11.24 16.54 18.71
N VAL A 14 -9.94 16.34 18.89
CA VAL A 14 -8.93 17.01 18.07
C VAL A 14 -9.04 16.39 16.68
N VAL A 15 -9.78 17.07 15.79
CA VAL A 15 -9.63 16.88 14.36
C VAL A 15 -8.21 17.33 14.04
N ALA A 16 -7.34 16.37 13.74
CA ALA A 16 -6.02 16.66 13.24
C ALA A 16 -6.18 17.38 11.90
N GLN A 17 -6.15 18.71 11.92
CA GLN A 17 -5.97 19.49 10.71
C GLN A 17 -4.60 19.11 10.16
N THR A 18 -4.59 18.44 9.01
CA THR A 18 -3.37 18.24 8.24
C THR A 18 -2.82 19.61 7.92
N ILE A 19 -1.70 19.97 8.54
CA ILE A 19 -0.91 21.15 8.18
C ILE A 19 -0.58 21.01 6.70
N ASP A 20 -1.23 21.82 5.87
CA ASP A 20 -0.88 21.99 4.46
C ASP A 20 0.48 22.67 4.41
N ASN A 21 1.51 21.95 3.96
CA ASN A 21 2.86 22.50 3.85
C ASN A 21 3.00 23.53 2.72
N GLY A 22 1.90 23.95 2.08
CA GLY A 22 1.90 24.96 1.02
C GLY A 22 2.57 24.50 -0.27
N GLU A 23 2.95 23.22 -0.36
CA GLU A 23 3.49 22.63 -1.58
C GLU A 23 2.36 22.43 -2.58
N LYS A 24 2.31 23.32 -3.57
CA LYS A 24 1.40 23.17 -4.71
C LYS A 24 1.83 22.00 -5.58
N ARG A 25 0.85 21.33 -6.19
CA ARG A 25 1.04 20.29 -7.19
C ARG A 25 0.47 20.75 -8.53
N LEU A 26 1.11 20.38 -9.62
CA LEU A 26 0.60 20.65 -10.97
C LEU A 26 -0.48 19.61 -11.27
N ILE A 27 -1.73 20.06 -11.37
CA ILE A 27 -2.89 19.20 -11.58
C ILE A 27 -3.48 19.48 -12.96
N ALA A 28 -3.62 18.44 -13.78
CA ALA A 28 -4.28 18.48 -15.07
C ALA A 28 -5.74 18.04 -14.93
N LEU A 29 -6.67 18.93 -15.25
CA LEU A 29 -8.11 18.64 -15.31
C LEU A 29 -8.53 18.18 -16.71
N SER A 30 -7.77 18.58 -17.73
CA SER A 30 -7.89 18.15 -19.12
C SER A 30 -6.54 18.34 -19.82
N ASP A 31 -6.45 17.96 -21.09
CA ASP A 31 -5.22 18.11 -21.90
C ASP A 31 -4.74 19.57 -21.98
N ASP A 32 -5.67 20.52 -21.99
CA ASP A 32 -5.40 21.96 -22.14
C ASP A 32 -5.51 22.76 -20.83
N ASP A 33 -5.85 22.10 -19.71
CA ASP A 33 -6.07 22.78 -18.42
C ASP A 33 -5.21 22.17 -17.31
N GLN A 34 -4.12 22.86 -16.97
CA GLN A 34 -3.23 22.51 -15.89
C GLN A 34 -3.04 23.68 -14.92
N ARG A 35 -3.12 23.38 -13.62
CA ARG A 35 -3.07 24.40 -12.56
C ARG A 35 -2.24 23.93 -11.39
N TRP A 36 -1.49 24.86 -10.78
CA TRP A 36 -0.81 24.61 -9.51
C TRP A 36 -1.79 24.77 -8.36
N LEU A 37 -2.21 23.65 -7.77
CA LEU A 37 -3.21 23.58 -6.70
C LEU A 37 -2.57 23.16 -5.37
N THR A 38 -3.06 23.74 -4.29
CA THR A 38 -2.77 23.33 -2.91
C THR A 38 -3.46 22.01 -2.57
N LYS A 39 -3.12 21.41 -1.43
CA LYS A 39 -3.75 20.14 -1.02
C LYS A 39 -5.25 20.29 -0.79
N SER A 40 -5.68 21.41 -0.20
CA SER A 40 -7.11 21.67 0.04
C SER A 40 -7.90 21.80 -1.26
N GLU A 41 -7.37 22.54 -2.25
CA GLU A 41 -8.01 22.68 -3.57
C GLU A 41 -8.10 21.33 -4.30
N ILE A 42 -7.11 20.46 -4.12
CA ILE A 42 -7.14 19.09 -4.66
C ILE A 42 -8.20 18.25 -3.94
N ASP A 43 -8.32 18.38 -2.63
CA ASP A 43 -9.34 17.68 -1.85
C ASP A 43 -10.75 18.10 -2.28
N ASP A 44 -10.96 19.38 -2.58
CA ASP A 44 -12.23 19.88 -3.13
C ASP A 44 -12.56 19.19 -4.48
N LEU A 45 -11.57 18.97 -5.35
CA LEU A 45 -11.79 18.22 -6.60
C LEU A 45 -12.24 16.78 -6.32
N ILE A 46 -11.62 16.11 -5.34
CA ILE A 46 -11.97 14.74 -4.93
C ILE A 46 -13.40 14.70 -4.38
N GLU A 47 -13.75 15.61 -3.47
CA GLU A 47 -15.08 15.67 -2.85
C GLU A 47 -16.19 15.94 -3.87
N ASN A 48 -15.90 16.72 -4.91
CA ASN A 48 -16.83 17.00 -6.00
C ASN A 48 -16.81 15.95 -7.12
N ASN A 49 -16.07 14.85 -6.96
CA ASN A 49 -15.88 13.80 -7.98
C ASN A 49 -15.39 14.33 -9.34
N ILE A 50 -14.52 15.34 -9.31
CA ILE A 50 -13.88 15.88 -10.50
C ILE A 50 -12.60 15.09 -10.76
N GLY A 51 -12.52 14.43 -11.92
CA GLY A 51 -11.33 13.68 -12.32
C GLY A 51 -10.16 14.61 -12.64
N PHE A 52 -8.95 14.21 -12.24
CA PHE A 52 -7.73 14.94 -12.52
C PHE A 52 -6.51 14.00 -12.57
N ALA A 53 -5.41 14.47 -13.15
CA ALA A 53 -4.10 13.82 -13.14
C ALA A 53 -3.06 14.71 -12.45
N ASP A 54 -2.24 14.13 -11.57
CA ASP A 54 -1.13 14.86 -10.91
C ASP A 54 0.10 14.87 -11.83
N ALA A 55 0.31 15.97 -12.54
CA ALA A 55 1.38 16.18 -13.51
C ALA A 55 2.67 16.76 -12.91
N THR A 56 2.77 16.90 -11.58
CA THR A 56 3.87 17.60 -10.90
C THR A 56 5.27 17.15 -11.31
N ASN A 57 5.46 15.85 -11.57
CA ASN A 57 6.78 15.29 -11.87
C ASN A 57 7.03 15.04 -13.37
N GLY A 58 6.08 15.37 -14.26
CA GLY A 58 6.19 15.05 -15.68
C GLY A 58 6.12 13.54 -15.99
N ASP A 59 5.76 12.71 -15.02
CA ASP A 59 5.68 11.24 -15.19
C ASP A 59 4.71 10.84 -16.31
N TRP A 60 3.69 11.66 -16.59
CA TRP A 60 2.72 11.42 -17.67
C TRP A 60 3.36 11.48 -19.06
N ASP A 61 4.37 12.32 -19.26
CA ASP A 61 5.08 12.44 -20.54
C ASP A 61 5.91 11.18 -20.84
N SER A 62 6.32 10.48 -19.78
CA SER A 62 7.06 9.21 -19.88
C SER A 62 6.15 7.99 -20.10
N LEU A 63 4.82 8.13 -20.06
CA LEU A 63 3.90 7.00 -20.31
C LEU A 63 4.07 6.40 -21.69
N GLN A 64 4.41 7.21 -22.70
CA GLN A 64 4.73 6.70 -24.03
C GLN A 64 5.97 5.81 -23.99
N LEU A 65 7.02 6.20 -23.26
CA LEU A 65 8.23 5.39 -23.07
C LEU A 65 7.90 4.05 -22.40
N PHE A 66 7.09 4.04 -21.34
CA PHE A 66 6.63 2.78 -20.73
C PHE A 66 5.78 1.93 -21.68
N GLY A 67 5.04 2.56 -22.60
CA GLY A 67 4.34 1.86 -23.69
C GLY A 67 5.30 1.17 -24.66
N PHE A 68 6.37 1.85 -25.07
CA PHE A 68 7.42 1.28 -25.91
C PHE A 68 8.18 0.14 -25.21
N GLU A 69 8.51 0.28 -23.93
CA GLU A 69 9.14 -0.79 -23.14
C GLU A 69 8.24 -2.02 -22.98
N ARG A 70 6.92 -1.82 -22.84
CA ARG A 70 5.95 -2.93 -22.84
C ARG A 70 5.91 -3.64 -24.20
N ALA A 71 6.01 -2.90 -25.30
CA ALA A 71 6.08 -3.46 -26.66
C ALA A 71 7.39 -4.21 -26.93
N GLN A 72 8.47 -3.87 -26.20
CA GLN A 72 9.77 -4.52 -26.25
C GLN A 72 9.90 -5.72 -25.29
N ARG A 73 8.82 -6.16 -24.61
CA ARG A 73 8.88 -7.35 -23.76
C ARG A 73 9.28 -8.58 -24.58
N PRO A 74 10.22 -9.41 -24.10
CA PRO A 74 10.53 -10.68 -24.73
C PRO A 74 9.28 -11.56 -24.81
N GLU A 75 9.23 -12.37 -25.87
CA GLU A 75 8.14 -13.20 -26.42
C GLU A 75 6.95 -13.53 -25.51
N ASN A 76 5.78 -13.65 -26.16
CA ASN A 76 4.54 -14.17 -25.59
C ASN A 76 4.82 -15.34 -24.65
N LYS A 77 4.73 -15.10 -23.34
CA LYS A 77 4.79 -16.17 -22.34
C LYS A 77 3.70 -17.17 -22.68
N THR A 78 4.09 -18.37 -23.09
CA THR A 78 3.16 -19.47 -23.29
C THR A 78 2.69 -19.94 -21.93
N TYR A 79 1.44 -19.60 -21.60
CA TYR A 79 0.79 -20.17 -20.44
C TYR A 79 0.31 -21.59 -20.77
N PRO A 80 0.35 -22.53 -19.81
CA PRO A 80 -0.25 -23.83 -20.01
C PRO A 80 -1.72 -23.71 -20.41
N ALA A 81 -2.20 -24.60 -21.29
CA ALA A 81 -3.59 -24.59 -21.77
C ALA A 81 -4.63 -24.91 -20.67
N GLY A 82 -4.17 -25.34 -19.50
CA GLY A 82 -4.99 -25.67 -18.35
C GLY A 82 -4.16 -25.69 -17.06
N PRO A 83 -4.80 -25.96 -15.91
CA PRO A 83 -4.14 -25.97 -14.61
C PRO A 83 -3.17 -27.15 -14.48
N VAL A 84 -1.85 -26.87 -14.49
CA VAL A 84 -0.79 -27.90 -14.38
C VAL A 84 -0.38 -28.25 -12.95
N HIS A 85 -0.88 -27.51 -11.95
CA HIS A 85 -0.48 -27.66 -10.54
C HIS A 85 -1.67 -27.84 -9.58
N GLU A 86 -2.77 -28.45 -10.03
CA GLU A 86 -4.00 -28.57 -9.25
C GLU A 86 -3.77 -29.16 -7.85
N ASN A 87 -3.07 -30.28 -7.76
CA ASN A 87 -2.81 -30.97 -6.49
C ASN A 87 -2.02 -30.07 -5.52
N LEU A 88 -1.01 -29.36 -6.03
CA LEU A 88 -0.22 -28.41 -5.24
C LEU A 88 -1.09 -27.25 -4.74
N VAL A 89 -1.88 -26.65 -5.63
CA VAL A 89 -2.77 -25.52 -5.27
C VAL A 89 -3.81 -25.93 -4.23
N ARG A 90 -4.44 -27.11 -4.39
CA ARG A 90 -5.41 -27.65 -3.42
C ARG A 90 -4.76 -27.90 -2.05
N ALA A 91 -3.54 -28.43 -2.02
CA ALA A 91 -2.81 -28.62 -0.78
C ALA A 91 -2.50 -27.28 -0.09
N ILE A 92 -2.12 -26.23 -0.83
CA ILE A 92 -1.92 -24.88 -0.27
C ILE A 92 -3.24 -24.32 0.27
N GLN A 93 -4.33 -24.42 -0.49
CA GLN A 93 -5.65 -23.94 -0.07
C GLN A 93 -6.14 -24.60 1.22
N ALA A 94 -5.90 -25.90 1.40
CA ALA A 94 -6.26 -26.61 2.61
C ALA A 94 -5.54 -26.09 3.88
N ASN A 95 -4.41 -25.39 3.72
CA ASN A 95 -3.66 -24.78 4.82
C ASN A 95 -4.08 -23.33 5.10
N VAL A 96 -4.90 -22.71 4.25
CA VAL A 96 -5.39 -21.34 4.46
C VAL A 96 -6.52 -21.36 5.49
N THR A 97 -6.35 -20.62 6.58
CA THR A 97 -7.34 -20.54 7.66
C THR A 97 -7.99 -19.14 7.69
N PRO A 98 -9.30 -19.02 7.37
CA PRO A 98 -10.00 -17.73 7.42
C PRO A 98 -9.90 -17.03 8.78
N LEU A 99 -9.91 -17.80 9.86
CA LEU A 99 -9.79 -17.29 11.23
C LEU A 99 -8.44 -16.59 11.49
N ALA A 100 -7.34 -17.11 10.92
CA ALA A 100 -6.05 -16.44 11.07
C ALA A 100 -6.03 -15.09 10.33
N LEU A 101 -6.62 -15.05 9.13
CA LEU A 101 -6.77 -13.80 8.38
C LEU A 101 -7.64 -12.79 9.14
N GLU A 102 -8.80 -13.21 9.65
CA GLU A 102 -9.69 -12.37 10.44
C GLU A 102 -8.98 -11.80 11.67
N LYS A 103 -8.24 -12.63 12.40
CA LYS A 103 -7.46 -12.19 13.57
C LYS A 103 -6.40 -11.15 13.18
N THR A 104 -5.63 -11.40 12.12
CA THR A 104 -4.59 -10.46 11.66
C THR A 104 -5.19 -9.14 11.20
N LEU A 105 -6.30 -9.17 10.45
CA LEU A 105 -6.99 -7.96 10.00
C LEU A 105 -7.58 -7.20 11.18
N THR A 106 -8.23 -7.88 12.11
CA THR A 106 -8.79 -7.28 13.32
C THR A 106 -7.71 -6.58 14.14
N GLU A 107 -6.56 -7.23 14.39
CA GLU A 107 -5.44 -6.57 15.06
C GLU A 107 -4.98 -5.35 14.27
N PHE A 108 -4.81 -5.47 12.96
CA PHE A 108 -4.30 -4.37 12.13
C PHE A 108 -5.22 -3.13 12.13
N VAL A 109 -6.55 -3.33 12.07
CA VAL A 109 -7.50 -2.21 12.03
C VAL A 109 -7.79 -1.62 13.40
N THR A 110 -7.67 -2.40 14.48
CA THR A 110 -7.91 -1.92 15.86
C THR A 110 -6.67 -1.28 16.49
N LYS A 111 -5.47 -1.70 16.10
CA LYS A 111 -4.20 -1.21 16.65
C LYS A 111 -3.82 0.20 16.16
N PHE A 112 -4.27 0.59 14.97
CA PHE A 112 -3.92 1.87 14.35
C PHE A 112 -5.18 2.66 14.01
N ALA A 113 -5.34 3.83 14.65
CA ALA A 113 -6.49 4.71 14.45
C ALA A 113 -6.62 5.21 12.99
N ASN A 114 -5.49 5.41 12.32
CA ASN A 114 -5.41 5.70 10.90
C ASN A 114 -4.16 5.04 10.30
N ARG A 115 -4.05 4.99 8.98
CA ARG A 115 -2.90 4.42 8.25
C ARG A 115 -2.42 5.35 7.14
N HIS A 116 -2.62 6.65 7.32
CA HIS A 116 -2.31 7.66 6.32
C HIS A 116 -0.80 7.80 6.14
N LYS A 117 -0.33 7.94 4.89
CA LYS A 117 1.10 7.85 4.54
C LYS A 117 2.01 8.89 5.21
N LEU A 118 1.43 9.99 5.69
CA LEU A 118 2.13 11.09 6.38
C LEU A 118 2.07 10.99 7.92
N SER A 119 1.20 10.14 8.49
CA SER A 119 0.97 10.11 9.93
C SER A 119 1.98 9.23 10.67
N ALA A 120 2.09 9.45 11.99
CA ALA A 120 2.89 8.58 12.85
C ALA A 120 2.33 7.15 12.87
N GLU A 121 1.00 6.99 12.86
CA GLU A 121 0.33 5.70 12.78
C GLU A 121 0.56 5.02 11.42
N GLY A 122 0.66 5.78 10.33
CA GLY A 122 1.06 5.30 9.01
C GLY A 122 2.43 4.62 9.05
N LYS A 123 3.43 5.28 9.65
CA LYS A 123 4.76 4.71 9.88
C LYS A 123 4.74 3.49 10.82
N ALA A 124 3.97 3.55 11.90
CA ALA A 124 3.85 2.45 12.86
C ALA A 124 3.21 1.21 12.22
N SER A 125 2.19 1.40 11.39
CA SER A 125 1.48 0.33 10.70
C SER A 125 2.33 -0.37 9.64
N SER A 126 3.10 0.36 8.82
CA SER A 126 4.06 -0.28 7.89
C SER A 126 5.20 -0.97 8.64
N THR A 127 5.63 -0.41 9.78
CA THR A 127 6.62 -1.06 10.66
C THR A 127 6.10 -2.38 11.21
N TRP A 128 4.84 -2.43 11.64
CA TRP A 128 4.21 -3.66 12.11
C TRP A 128 4.10 -4.70 10.99
N LEU A 129 3.67 -4.33 9.78
CA LEU A 129 3.61 -5.25 8.64
C LEU A 129 4.99 -5.81 8.28
N PHE A 130 6.04 -4.99 8.32
CA PHE A 130 7.41 -5.46 8.12
C PHE A 130 7.80 -6.52 9.15
N ASN A 131 7.45 -6.31 10.42
CA ASN A 131 7.76 -7.26 11.48
C ASN A 131 7.01 -8.58 11.28
N GLN A 132 5.72 -8.53 10.91
CA GLN A 132 4.94 -9.73 10.59
C GLN A 132 5.58 -10.51 9.44
N ALA A 133 5.91 -9.84 8.33
CA ALA A 133 6.54 -10.47 7.17
C ALA A 133 7.94 -11.02 7.50
N SER A 134 8.73 -10.32 8.33
CA SER A 134 10.08 -10.75 8.72
C SER A 134 10.09 -11.96 9.65
N ALA A 135 9.01 -12.14 10.43
CA ALA A 135 8.80 -13.29 11.29
C ALA A 135 8.48 -14.57 10.49
N LEU A 136 7.94 -14.44 9.27
CA LEU A 136 7.77 -15.58 8.37
C LEU A 136 9.15 -16.13 7.97
N LYS A 137 9.30 -17.44 8.07
CA LYS A 137 10.50 -18.17 7.64
C LYS A 137 10.10 -19.31 6.70
N PRO A 138 10.76 -19.46 5.54
CA PRO A 138 10.57 -20.64 4.72
C PRO A 138 10.95 -21.90 5.51
N VAL A 139 10.15 -22.95 5.40
CA VAL A 139 10.50 -24.26 5.96
C VAL A 139 11.68 -24.88 5.20
N ASN A 140 11.76 -24.63 3.89
CA ASN A 140 12.86 -25.08 3.05
C ASN A 140 14.04 -24.09 3.14
N PRO A 141 15.20 -24.48 3.66
CA PRO A 141 16.35 -23.59 3.84
C PRO A 141 16.98 -23.11 2.51
N ASN A 142 16.70 -23.79 1.39
CA ASN A 142 17.19 -23.40 0.08
C ASN A 142 16.41 -22.23 -0.54
N ILE A 143 15.27 -21.86 0.06
CA ILE A 143 14.48 -20.72 -0.39
C ILE A 143 15.08 -19.45 0.21
N LYS A 144 15.65 -18.60 -0.65
CA LYS A 144 16.07 -17.27 -0.25
C LYS A 144 14.84 -16.37 -0.12
N TYR A 145 14.50 -16.05 1.12
CA TYR A 145 13.43 -15.13 1.48
C TYR A 145 14.02 -13.86 2.10
N THR A 146 13.66 -12.70 1.56
CA THR A 146 14.12 -11.41 2.06
C THR A 146 12.94 -10.47 2.29
N VAL A 147 13.01 -9.67 3.34
CA VAL A 147 12.02 -8.63 3.63
C VAL A 147 12.77 -7.31 3.75
N ARG A 148 12.34 -6.31 3.01
CA ARG A 148 12.93 -4.96 3.06
C ARG A 148 11.86 -3.88 3.08
N ARG A 149 12.22 -2.72 3.62
CA ARG A 149 11.45 -1.49 3.45
C ARG A 149 11.92 -0.77 2.20
N PHE A 150 10.98 -0.15 1.49
CA PHE A 150 11.26 0.85 0.47
C PHE A 150 10.77 2.18 1.01
N GLU A 151 11.73 3.05 1.31
CA GLU A 151 11.48 4.37 1.89
C GLU A 151 11.03 5.34 0.81
N HIS A 152 10.13 6.23 1.18
CA HIS A 152 9.62 7.29 0.32
C HIS A 152 10.00 8.66 0.89
N ASN A 153 9.63 9.74 0.21
CA ASN A 153 9.69 11.09 0.79
C ASN A 153 8.58 11.35 1.84
N TRP A 154 7.73 10.35 2.13
CA TRP A 154 6.77 10.36 3.24
C TRP A 154 7.08 9.26 4.27
N THR A 155 6.41 9.30 5.42
CA THR A 155 6.78 8.54 6.63
C THR A 155 6.44 7.04 6.55
N GLN A 156 5.39 6.66 5.83
CA GLN A 156 5.01 5.27 5.63
C GLN A 156 5.82 4.59 4.52
N ALA A 157 6.73 3.69 4.88
CA ALA A 157 7.45 2.84 3.93
C ALA A 157 6.56 1.75 3.29
N SER A 158 6.89 1.35 2.06
CA SER A 158 6.37 0.11 1.47
C SER A 158 7.16 -1.10 1.99
N VAL A 159 6.48 -2.22 2.23
CA VAL A 159 7.11 -3.47 2.68
C VAL A 159 7.17 -4.45 1.52
N ILE A 160 8.37 -4.96 1.22
CA ILE A 160 8.60 -5.89 0.11
C ILE A 160 9.13 -7.18 0.69
N ALA A 161 8.31 -8.24 0.63
CA ALA A 161 8.69 -9.61 0.89
C ALA A 161 8.98 -10.30 -0.44
N ARG A 162 10.21 -10.81 -0.61
CA ARG A 162 10.70 -11.40 -1.86
C ARG A 162 11.15 -12.83 -1.61
N ILE A 163 10.61 -13.73 -2.43
CA ILE A 163 11.03 -15.13 -2.54
C ILE A 163 11.81 -15.25 -3.85
N GLU A 164 13.07 -15.66 -3.77
CA GLU A 164 13.87 -15.93 -4.97
C GLU A 164 13.61 -17.35 -5.48
N PRO A 165 13.72 -17.59 -6.80
CA PRO A 165 13.74 -18.93 -7.34
C PRO A 165 14.96 -19.69 -6.78
N ILE A 166 14.80 -20.99 -6.55
CA ILE A 166 15.93 -21.85 -6.23
C ILE A 166 16.77 -21.98 -7.50
N SER A 167 18.01 -21.47 -7.46
CA SER A 167 18.93 -21.50 -8.61
C SER A 167 19.03 -22.92 -9.18
N GLY A 168 18.71 -23.09 -10.46
CA GLY A 168 18.77 -24.38 -11.15
C GLY A 168 17.42 -25.11 -11.32
N GLN A 169 16.32 -24.58 -10.79
CA GLN A 169 14.97 -25.03 -11.18
C GLN A 169 14.41 -24.12 -12.28
N THR A 170 14.42 -24.61 -13.52
CA THR A 170 13.57 -24.07 -14.57
C THR A 170 12.11 -24.32 -14.19
N ALA A 171 11.24 -23.33 -14.41
CA ALA A 171 9.81 -23.53 -14.32
C ALA A 171 9.43 -24.64 -15.31
N ASN A 172 8.98 -25.77 -14.78
CA ASN A 172 8.39 -26.85 -15.57
C ASN A 172 6.99 -26.45 -16.04
#